data_AF-A0A962G3B6-F1
#
_entry.id   AF-A0A962G3B6-F1
#
_cell.length_a   1.000
_cell.length_b   1.000
_cell.length_c   1.000
_cell.angle_alpha   90.00
_cell.angle_beta   90.00
_cell.angle_gamma   90.00
#
_symmetry.space_group_name_H-M   'P 1'
#
loop_
_entity.id
_entity.type
_entity.pdbx_description
1 polymer ?
#
loop_
_entity_poly.entity_id
_entity_poly.type
_entity_poly.pdbx_seq_one_letter_code
_entity_poly.pdbx_strand_id
1 'polypeptide(L)'
;MNPSRRHWFRVAGLASLAPLGLFARRTFAQDHSGHVMPPQQSASSSAPASDGRYTPVRTLNGWTLPHRMVDGVKEFHLVAEEIEHEFAPGCRAKCWGYNGTTPGPTIEAVEGDRVRIYVTNRLPEHTSVHWHGLLLPSGMDGVGGLSQPHIQPGETYVYEFTLRQHGTHMYHPHADEMVQMAVGMMGMFIIHPKDGEPDRIDRDYAILLHNWALHPGTYRPDPSVMVDFDLWTMNSKVFPAIEPLVARTGERVRVRIGNLSMWNHPIHMHGVQFSVTGSDGGRWAKGLWRPETTEIVGVGQTRDLEFVAVPGDWAFHCHMSHHTMNAMGHEIPNTIGVDQSGVEAEIRKLLPGYMAMGQGGMAEHQ
;
A
#
# COMPACT_ATOMS: atom_id res chain seq x y z
N MET A 1 55.84 -31.98 -15.71
CA MET A 1 56.29 -31.28 -16.92
C MET A 1 55.50 -31.83 -18.10
N ASN A 2 54.78 -30.94 -18.78
CA ASN A 2 53.94 -31.26 -19.94
C ASN A 2 54.81 -31.35 -21.21
N PRO A 3 54.41 -32.12 -22.23
CA PRO A 3 54.29 -31.48 -23.54
C PRO A 3 53.02 -31.87 -24.31
N SER A 4 52.66 -30.97 -25.22
CA SER A 4 51.34 -30.80 -25.81
C SER A 4 51.14 -31.43 -27.20
N ARG A 5 49.86 -31.42 -27.63
CA ARG A 5 49.30 -31.11 -28.99
C ARG A 5 49.19 -32.23 -30.05
N ARG A 6 47.94 -32.64 -30.37
CA ARG A 6 47.19 -32.46 -31.67
C ARG A 6 46.30 -33.64 -32.12
N HIS A 7 45.19 -33.26 -32.80
CA HIS A 7 44.23 -34.03 -33.65
C HIS A 7 43.22 -34.97 -32.98
N TRP A 8 41.88 -34.94 -33.16
CA TRP A 8 40.84 -34.54 -34.15
C TRP A 8 40.00 -35.79 -34.56
N PHE A 9 38.70 -35.77 -34.19
CA PHE A 9 37.48 -36.41 -34.78
C PHE A 9 37.33 -37.95 -34.93
N ARG A 10 36.27 -38.53 -34.33
CA ARG A 10 34.96 -38.81 -34.97
C ARG A 10 33.95 -39.56 -34.05
N VAL A 11 32.74 -39.00 -33.96
CA VAL A 11 31.38 -39.62 -34.06
C VAL A 11 30.97 -40.79 -33.13
N ALA A 12 29.95 -40.56 -32.29
CA ALA A 12 28.62 -41.22 -32.34
C ALA A 12 27.86 -41.10 -30.98
N GLY A 13 26.56 -40.78 -31.02
CA GLY A 13 25.62 -41.16 -29.94
C GLY A 13 24.81 -40.03 -29.30
N LEU A 14 23.74 -39.61 -29.99
CA LEU A 14 22.59 -38.89 -29.41
C LEU A 14 21.74 -39.87 -28.57
N ALA A 15 21.41 -39.51 -27.32
CA ALA A 15 20.12 -39.84 -26.70
C ALA A 15 19.85 -38.98 -25.43
N SER A 16 19.03 -37.95 -25.64
CA SER A 16 18.00 -37.38 -24.75
C SER A 16 18.29 -37.16 -23.25
N LEU A 17 18.55 -35.89 -22.90
CA LEU A 17 18.09 -35.28 -21.65
C LEU A 17 17.20 -34.09 -22.03
N ALA A 18 15.91 -34.17 -21.71
CA ALA A 18 14.98 -33.05 -21.82
C ALA A 18 15.22 -32.09 -20.64
N PRO A 19 15.47 -30.78 -20.86
CA PRO A 19 15.37 -29.82 -19.79
C PRO A 19 13.92 -29.34 -19.67
N LEU A 20 13.36 -29.49 -18.47
CA LEU A 20 12.19 -28.73 -18.01
C LEU A 20 12.55 -27.25 -18.06
N GLY A 21 12.18 -26.57 -19.14
CA GLY A 21 12.31 -25.13 -19.27
C GLY A 21 11.22 -24.41 -18.47
N LEU A 22 11.62 -23.63 -17.46
CA LEU A 22 10.81 -22.49 -17.01
C LEU A 22 10.72 -21.50 -18.17
N PHE A 23 9.58 -21.46 -18.85
CA PHE A 23 9.30 -20.42 -19.84
C PHE A 23 8.79 -19.17 -19.13
N ALA A 24 9.70 -18.23 -18.83
CA ALA A 24 9.31 -16.82 -18.70
C ALA A 24 8.96 -16.31 -20.11
N ARG A 25 7.67 -16.20 -20.43
CA ARG A 25 7.22 -15.60 -21.69
C ARG A 25 7.32 -14.08 -21.57
N ARG A 26 8.28 -13.49 -22.29
CA ARG A 26 8.27 -12.05 -22.60
C ARG A 26 7.29 -11.82 -23.74
N THR A 27 6.26 -11.03 -23.51
CA THR A 27 5.29 -10.60 -24.53
C THR A 27 5.33 -9.08 -24.64
N PHE A 28 5.41 -8.57 -25.87
CA PHE A 28 5.25 -7.14 -26.12
C PHE A 28 3.81 -6.72 -25.84
N ALA A 29 3.63 -5.53 -25.26
CA ALA A 29 2.37 -4.99 -24.82
C ALA A 29 1.29 -5.06 -25.92
N GLN A 30 0.19 -5.75 -25.65
CA GLN A 30 -1.09 -5.44 -26.28
C GLN A 30 -1.70 -4.25 -25.54
N ASP A 31 -2.27 -3.31 -26.28
CA ASP A 31 -2.93 -2.14 -25.73
C ASP A 31 -4.10 -2.58 -24.83
N HIS A 32 -3.92 -2.42 -23.52
CA HIS A 32 -4.94 -2.65 -22.49
C HIS A 32 -5.35 -1.31 -21.86
N SER A 33 -5.73 -0.35 -22.70
CA SER A 33 -6.26 0.99 -22.35
C SER A 33 -7.62 0.98 -21.61
N GLY A 34 -8.04 -0.15 -21.02
CA GLY A 34 -9.40 -0.37 -20.53
C GLY A 34 -9.67 -0.15 -19.03
N HIS A 35 -8.72 0.35 -18.24
CA HIS A 35 -8.94 0.57 -16.80
C HIS A 35 -8.69 2.02 -16.43
N VAL A 36 -9.64 2.87 -16.79
CA VAL A 36 -9.76 4.23 -16.27
C VAL A 36 -10.55 4.14 -14.96
N MET A 37 -10.13 4.90 -13.93
CA MET A 37 -10.94 5.08 -12.72
C MET A 37 -12.39 5.42 -13.12
N PRO A 38 -13.41 4.75 -12.54
CA PRO A 38 -14.77 5.25 -12.63
C PRO A 38 -14.81 6.70 -12.13
N PRO A 39 -15.59 7.60 -12.75
CA PRO A 39 -15.67 8.99 -12.31
C PRO A 39 -16.01 9.06 -10.81
N GLN A 40 -15.39 10.04 -10.15
CA GLN A 40 -15.47 10.33 -8.71
C GLN A 40 -16.86 10.89 -8.33
N GLN A 41 -17.94 10.21 -8.72
CA GLN A 41 -19.24 10.33 -8.09
C GLN A 41 -19.22 9.37 -6.92
N SER A 42 -19.25 9.91 -5.69
CA SER A 42 -19.48 9.22 -4.41
C SER A 42 -19.53 7.70 -4.60
N ALA A 43 -18.36 7.07 -4.68
CA ALA A 43 -18.28 5.65 -4.96
C ALA A 43 -18.94 4.95 -3.77
N SER A 44 -20.23 4.62 -3.92
CA SER A 44 -20.80 3.49 -3.22
C SER A 44 -19.96 2.33 -3.73
N SER A 45 -18.90 2.01 -2.98
CA SER A 45 -17.94 0.96 -3.33
C SER A 45 -18.76 -0.29 -3.59
N SER A 46 -18.94 -0.66 -4.86
CA SER A 46 -19.57 -1.92 -5.20
C SER A 46 -18.63 -2.98 -4.68
N ALA A 47 -19.00 -3.58 -3.54
CA ALA A 47 -18.23 -4.65 -2.94
C ALA A 47 -17.95 -5.70 -4.03
N PRO A 48 -16.71 -6.21 -4.15
CA PRO A 48 -16.40 -7.33 -5.03
C PRO A 48 -17.45 -8.44 -4.88
N ALA A 49 -17.80 -9.08 -5.99
CA ALA A 49 -18.70 -10.23 -5.95
C ALA A 49 -18.06 -11.35 -5.10
N SER A 50 -18.47 -11.44 -3.83
CA SER A 50 -18.17 -12.57 -2.97
C SER A 50 -19.15 -13.69 -3.30
N ASP A 51 -18.64 -14.92 -3.32
CA ASP A 51 -19.45 -16.14 -3.41
C ASP A 51 -20.17 -16.47 -2.08
N GLY A 52 -20.14 -15.55 -1.11
CA GLY A 52 -20.74 -15.66 0.21
C GLY A 52 -19.82 -16.26 1.27
N ARG A 53 -18.62 -16.73 0.91
CA ARG A 53 -17.69 -17.38 1.85
C ARG A 53 -16.87 -16.40 2.69
N TYR A 54 -16.72 -15.16 2.23
CA TYR A 54 -16.04 -14.09 2.94
C TYR A 54 -16.74 -12.74 2.74
N THR A 55 -16.46 -11.79 3.63
CA THR A 55 -16.89 -10.40 3.48
C THR A 55 -15.83 -9.65 2.67
N PRO A 56 -16.18 -9.08 1.50
CA PRO A 56 -15.22 -8.32 0.71
C PRO A 56 -14.62 -7.16 1.49
N VAL A 57 -13.33 -6.92 1.29
CA VAL A 57 -12.64 -5.84 2.00
C VAL A 57 -12.94 -4.49 1.36
N ARG A 58 -13.19 -3.48 2.21
CA ARG A 58 -13.29 -2.08 1.81
C ARG A 58 -11.98 -1.34 2.13
N THR A 59 -11.24 -0.97 1.10
CA THR A 59 -10.10 -0.07 1.23
C THR A 59 -10.59 1.37 1.21
N LEU A 60 -10.40 2.10 2.31
CA LEU A 60 -10.84 3.49 2.44
C LEU A 60 -10.16 4.37 1.38
N ASN A 61 -10.92 5.23 0.71
CA ASN A 61 -10.42 6.09 -0.39
C ASN A 61 -9.74 5.33 -1.54
N GLY A 62 -9.90 4.01 -1.60
CA GLY A 62 -9.27 3.12 -2.56
C GLY A 62 -10.29 2.18 -3.19
N TRP A 63 -9.79 1.11 -3.81
CA TRP A 63 -10.63 0.17 -4.55
C TRP A 63 -9.92 -1.17 -4.70
N THR A 64 -10.69 -2.22 -5.00
CA THR A 64 -10.18 -3.58 -5.25
C THR A 64 -9.87 -3.75 -6.74
N LEU A 65 -8.70 -4.32 -7.04
CA LEU A 65 -8.28 -4.59 -8.41
C LEU A 65 -9.19 -5.65 -9.04
N PRO A 66 -9.87 -5.36 -10.15
CA PRO A 66 -10.72 -6.33 -10.82
C PRO A 66 -9.89 -7.45 -11.42
N HIS A 67 -10.50 -8.62 -11.50
CA HIS A 67 -9.91 -9.80 -12.10
C HIS A 67 -10.82 -10.44 -13.13
N ARG A 68 -10.25 -11.32 -13.95
CA ARG A 68 -10.97 -12.23 -14.84
C ARG A 68 -10.58 -13.66 -14.52
N MET A 69 -11.51 -14.59 -14.68
CA MET A 69 -11.20 -16.01 -14.62
C MET A 69 -10.87 -16.52 -16.03
N VAL A 70 -9.67 -17.03 -16.23
CA VAL A 70 -9.22 -17.63 -17.51
C VAL A 70 -8.63 -19.00 -17.22
N ASP A 71 -9.26 -20.05 -17.74
CA ASP A 71 -8.83 -21.45 -17.56
C ASP A 71 -8.57 -21.84 -16.09
N GLY A 72 -9.40 -21.35 -15.16
CA GLY A 72 -9.26 -21.61 -13.73
C GLY A 72 -8.19 -20.76 -13.01
N VAL A 73 -7.58 -19.80 -13.72
CA VAL A 73 -6.62 -18.84 -13.17
C VAL A 73 -7.29 -17.48 -12.98
N LYS A 74 -7.06 -16.86 -11.83
CA LYS A 74 -7.51 -15.50 -11.52
C LYS A 74 -6.48 -14.50 -12.06
N GLU A 75 -6.83 -13.84 -13.16
CA GLU A 75 -5.96 -12.89 -13.87
C GLU A 75 -6.20 -11.46 -13.41
N PHE A 76 -5.11 -10.77 -13.06
CA PHE A 76 -5.07 -9.37 -12.67
C PHE A 76 -4.14 -8.58 -13.58
N HIS A 77 -4.46 -7.31 -13.81
CA HIS A 77 -3.62 -6.39 -14.58
C HIS A 77 -3.26 -5.19 -13.71
N LEU A 78 -1.97 -5.12 -13.33
CA LEU A 78 -1.40 -4.06 -12.53
C LEU A 78 -0.52 -3.18 -13.43
N VAL A 79 -0.70 -1.87 -13.38
CA VAL A 79 0.01 -0.91 -14.24
C VAL A 79 0.75 0.08 -13.37
N ALA A 80 2.08 0.01 -13.35
CA ALA A 80 2.92 1.00 -12.68
C ALA A 80 2.99 2.25 -13.55
N GLU A 81 2.52 3.40 -13.05
CA GLU A 81 2.47 4.63 -13.83
C GLU A 81 2.53 5.89 -12.96
N GLU A 82 2.76 7.00 -13.64
CA GLU A 82 2.76 8.32 -13.01
C GLU A 82 1.34 8.88 -12.90
N ILE A 83 1.04 9.48 -11.74
CA ILE A 83 -0.30 9.93 -11.37
C ILE A 83 -0.27 11.34 -10.78
N GLU A 84 -1.35 12.09 -10.94
CA GLU A 84 -1.63 13.23 -10.06
C GLU A 84 -2.45 12.74 -8.88
N HIS A 85 -1.98 13.01 -7.66
CA HIS A 85 -2.65 12.60 -6.44
C HIS A 85 -2.96 13.81 -5.56
N GLU A 86 -4.14 13.79 -4.94
CA GLU A 86 -4.55 14.79 -3.96
C GLU A 86 -4.65 14.15 -2.57
N PHE A 87 -3.82 14.59 -1.64
CA PHE A 87 -3.77 14.07 -0.26
C PHE A 87 -4.95 14.55 0.59
N ALA A 88 -5.29 15.82 0.42
CA ALA A 88 -6.41 16.54 0.99
C ALA A 88 -6.73 17.76 0.09
N PRO A 89 -7.90 18.40 0.19
CA PRO A 89 -8.26 19.54 -0.66
C PRO A 89 -7.15 20.59 -0.72
N GLY A 90 -6.60 20.82 -1.92
CA GLY A 90 -5.52 21.80 -2.15
C GLY A 90 -4.09 21.29 -1.93
N CYS A 91 -3.91 20.07 -1.42
CA CYS A 91 -2.62 19.41 -1.28
C CYS A 91 -2.45 18.34 -2.37
N ARG A 92 -1.78 18.71 -3.47
CA ARG A 92 -1.58 17.85 -4.65
C ARG A 92 -0.11 17.65 -4.95
N ALA A 93 0.24 16.45 -5.39
CA ALA A 93 1.57 16.14 -5.92
C ALA A 93 1.48 15.16 -7.07
N LYS A 94 2.53 15.13 -7.88
CA LYS A 94 2.74 14.12 -8.90
C LYS A 94 3.49 12.94 -8.28
N CYS A 95 2.76 11.84 -8.11
CA CYS A 95 3.21 10.61 -7.48
C CYS A 95 3.40 9.52 -8.55
N TRP A 96 3.92 8.37 -8.15
CA TRP A 96 3.74 7.13 -8.90
C TRP A 96 2.81 6.20 -8.13
N GLY A 97 2.11 5.36 -8.87
CA GLY A 97 1.14 4.45 -8.28
C GLY A 97 0.87 3.27 -9.19
N TYR A 98 -0.17 2.52 -8.83
CA TYR A 98 -0.65 1.43 -9.65
C TYR A 98 -2.08 1.71 -10.09
N ASN A 99 -2.36 1.55 -11.39
CA ASN A 99 -3.68 1.72 -11.99
C ASN A 99 -4.33 3.08 -11.63
N GLY A 100 -3.55 4.16 -11.71
CA GLY A 100 -4.03 5.53 -11.48
C GLY A 100 -4.14 5.97 -10.01
N THR A 101 -3.81 5.15 -9.01
CA THR A 101 -3.92 5.53 -7.59
C THR A 101 -2.69 5.20 -6.75
N THR A 102 -2.52 5.97 -5.67
CA THR A 102 -1.69 5.60 -4.51
C THR A 102 -2.58 5.60 -3.25
N PRO A 103 -2.54 4.56 -2.40
CA PRO A 103 -1.95 3.26 -2.72
C PRO A 103 -2.61 2.67 -3.98
N GLY A 104 -1.90 1.75 -4.60
CA GLY A 104 -2.45 0.93 -5.67
C GLY A 104 -3.67 0.15 -5.20
N PRO A 105 -4.49 -0.37 -6.13
CA PRO A 105 -5.70 -1.10 -5.79
C PRO A 105 -5.38 -2.35 -4.95
N THR A 106 -6.28 -2.69 -4.04
CA THR A 106 -6.16 -3.91 -3.23
C THR A 106 -6.33 -5.14 -4.12
N ILE A 107 -5.36 -6.05 -4.08
CA ILE A 107 -5.50 -7.35 -4.72
C ILE A 107 -6.19 -8.28 -3.73
N GLU A 108 -7.32 -8.85 -4.12
CA GLU A 108 -8.15 -9.68 -3.24
C GLU A 108 -8.39 -11.06 -3.86
N ALA A 109 -8.06 -12.10 -3.10
CA ALA A 109 -8.13 -13.49 -3.54
C ALA A 109 -8.49 -14.44 -2.39
N VAL A 110 -8.66 -15.72 -2.70
CA VAL A 110 -8.94 -16.77 -1.72
C VAL A 110 -7.78 -17.76 -1.70
N GLU A 111 -7.47 -18.29 -0.52
CA GLU A 111 -6.48 -19.35 -0.36
C GLU A 111 -6.76 -20.53 -1.33
N GLY A 112 -5.72 -20.98 -2.01
CA GLY A 112 -5.79 -22.01 -3.05
C GLY A 112 -6.01 -21.47 -4.46
N ASP A 113 -6.36 -20.19 -4.64
CA ASP A 113 -6.45 -19.59 -5.97
C ASP A 113 -5.09 -19.66 -6.70
N ARG A 114 -5.13 -20.04 -7.98
CA ARG A 114 -4.02 -19.78 -8.92
C ARG A 114 -4.19 -18.35 -9.42
N VAL A 115 -3.22 -17.49 -9.15
CA VAL A 115 -3.24 -16.09 -9.60
C VAL A 115 -2.22 -15.88 -10.71
N ARG A 116 -2.57 -15.04 -11.68
CA ARG A 116 -1.68 -14.54 -12.73
C ARG A 116 -1.77 -13.02 -12.73
N ILE A 117 -0.66 -12.33 -12.53
CA ILE A 117 -0.62 -10.87 -12.42
C ILE A 117 0.28 -10.33 -13.51
N TYR A 118 -0.33 -9.64 -14.47
CA TYR A 118 0.35 -8.90 -15.52
C TYR A 118 0.75 -7.54 -14.97
N VAL A 119 2.05 -7.30 -14.79
CA VAL A 119 2.58 -6.02 -14.34
C VAL A 119 3.14 -5.28 -15.55
N THR A 120 2.49 -4.19 -15.95
CA THR A 120 2.95 -3.33 -17.05
C THR A 120 3.65 -2.10 -16.49
N ASN A 121 4.88 -1.85 -16.91
CA ASN A 121 5.65 -0.70 -16.50
C ASN A 121 5.48 0.47 -17.48
N ARG A 122 4.86 1.57 -17.02
CA ARG A 122 4.76 2.85 -17.74
C ARG A 122 5.57 3.97 -17.08
N LEU A 123 6.43 3.63 -16.12
CA LEU A 123 7.34 4.58 -15.49
C LEU A 123 8.49 4.95 -16.43
N PRO A 124 9.18 6.08 -16.19
CA PRO A 124 10.40 6.43 -16.93
C PRO A 124 11.60 5.55 -16.58
N GLU A 125 11.49 4.68 -15.57
CA GLU A 125 12.56 3.80 -15.10
C GLU A 125 12.11 2.35 -14.96
N HIS A 126 13.06 1.47 -14.66
CA HIS A 126 12.80 0.06 -14.48
C HIS A 126 12.11 -0.21 -13.13
N THR A 127 11.29 -1.26 -13.05
CA THR A 127 10.58 -1.61 -11.80
C THR A 127 10.53 -3.12 -11.59
N SER A 128 9.95 -3.53 -10.48
CA SER A 128 9.55 -4.90 -10.17
C SER A 128 8.42 -4.83 -9.14
N VAL A 129 7.79 -5.97 -8.82
CA VAL A 129 6.79 -6.00 -7.73
C VAL A 129 7.09 -7.18 -6.83
N HIS A 130 7.41 -6.89 -5.57
CA HIS A 130 7.52 -7.85 -4.49
C HIS A 130 6.18 -8.03 -3.78
N TRP A 131 5.86 -9.28 -3.46
CA TRP A 131 4.61 -9.68 -2.82
C TRP A 131 4.84 -9.95 -1.34
N HIS A 132 4.87 -8.86 -0.57
CA HIS A 132 5.29 -8.84 0.83
C HIS A 132 4.48 -9.81 1.71
N GLY A 133 5.16 -10.81 2.26
CA GLY A 133 4.57 -11.83 3.14
C GLY A 133 3.95 -13.03 2.40
N LEU A 134 4.07 -13.11 1.07
CA LEU A 134 3.54 -14.26 0.32
C LEU A 134 4.52 -15.45 0.25
N LEU A 135 4.00 -16.66 0.43
CA LEU A 135 4.76 -17.90 0.24
C LEU A 135 4.76 -18.32 -1.23
N LEU A 136 5.81 -17.97 -1.97
CA LEU A 136 5.90 -18.15 -3.42
C LEU A 136 7.21 -18.81 -3.87
N PRO A 137 7.28 -19.36 -5.10
CA PRO A 137 8.55 -19.80 -5.68
C PRO A 137 9.50 -18.61 -5.84
N SER A 138 10.80 -18.81 -5.59
CA SER A 138 11.79 -17.73 -5.62
C SER A 138 11.75 -16.90 -6.91
N GLY A 139 11.58 -17.51 -8.08
CA GLY A 139 11.50 -16.78 -9.35
C GLY A 139 10.27 -15.89 -9.56
N MET A 140 9.34 -15.85 -8.59
CA MET A 140 8.14 -14.99 -8.59
C MET A 140 8.19 -13.92 -7.49
N ASP A 141 9.33 -13.77 -6.81
CA ASP A 141 9.46 -12.97 -5.60
C ASP A 141 9.57 -11.46 -5.85
N GLY A 142 9.93 -11.02 -7.05
CA GLY A 142 9.93 -9.60 -7.36
C GLY A 142 11.18 -8.82 -7.03
N VAL A 143 12.22 -9.45 -6.46
CA VAL A 143 13.50 -8.78 -6.18
C VAL A 143 14.32 -8.65 -7.47
N GLY A 144 14.43 -7.43 -7.99
CA GLY A 144 15.14 -7.11 -9.21
C GLY A 144 16.63 -7.47 -9.14
N GLY A 145 17.14 -8.15 -10.17
CA GLY A 145 18.54 -8.59 -10.23
C GLY A 145 18.88 -9.84 -9.40
N LEU A 146 18.02 -10.24 -8.47
CA LEU A 146 18.21 -11.44 -7.64
C LEU A 146 17.29 -12.59 -8.06
N SER A 147 15.98 -12.37 -7.97
CA SER A 147 14.95 -13.40 -8.25
C SER A 147 14.44 -13.34 -9.69
N GLN A 148 14.54 -12.17 -10.32
CA GLN A 148 14.13 -11.92 -11.69
C GLN A 148 14.89 -10.75 -12.32
N PRO A 149 14.89 -10.61 -13.66
CA PRO A 149 15.25 -9.35 -14.32
C PRO A 149 14.27 -8.22 -13.95
N HIS A 150 14.75 -6.98 -13.98
CA HIS A 150 13.90 -5.79 -13.88
C HIS A 150 12.93 -5.70 -15.06
N ILE A 151 11.72 -5.20 -14.80
CA ILE A 151 10.70 -4.87 -15.79
C ILE A 151 11.07 -3.52 -16.41
N GLN A 152 11.49 -3.50 -17.67
CA GLN A 152 11.91 -2.26 -18.33
C GLN A 152 10.72 -1.33 -18.66
N PRO A 153 10.93 -0.03 -18.87
CA PRO A 153 9.88 0.86 -19.37
C PRO A 153 9.19 0.30 -20.63
N GLY A 154 7.87 0.27 -20.61
CA GLY A 154 7.02 -0.30 -21.67
C GLY A 154 6.90 -1.82 -21.68
N GLU A 155 7.59 -2.53 -20.78
CA GLU A 155 7.52 -3.99 -20.67
C GLU A 155 6.36 -4.43 -19.78
N THR A 156 5.81 -5.61 -20.09
CA THR A 156 4.91 -6.35 -19.20
C THR A 156 5.59 -7.62 -18.72
N TYR A 157 5.61 -7.83 -17.41
CA TYR A 157 6.07 -9.07 -16.77
C TYR A 157 4.88 -9.82 -16.19
N VAL A 158 4.95 -11.16 -16.18
CA VAL A 158 3.89 -12.02 -15.67
C VAL A 158 4.37 -12.76 -14.43
N TYR A 159 3.70 -12.50 -13.32
CA TYR A 159 3.81 -13.30 -12.10
C TYR A 159 2.71 -14.35 -12.10
N GLU A 160 3.05 -15.61 -11.81
CA GLU A 160 2.03 -16.65 -11.71
C GLU A 160 2.37 -17.67 -10.61
N PHE A 161 1.48 -17.80 -9.63
CA PHE A 161 1.67 -18.69 -8.49
C PHE A 161 0.34 -19.08 -7.86
N THR A 162 0.37 -20.09 -6.99
CA THR A 162 -0.78 -20.53 -6.20
C THR A 162 -0.66 -19.97 -4.78
N LEU A 163 -1.74 -19.39 -4.28
CA LEU A 163 -1.80 -18.89 -2.90
C LEU A 163 -1.94 -20.07 -1.93
N ARG A 164 -0.99 -20.22 -1.01
CA ARG A 164 -0.89 -21.38 -0.10
C ARG A 164 -1.22 -21.05 1.35
N GLN A 165 -1.53 -19.79 1.60
CA GLN A 165 -1.78 -19.21 2.90
C GLN A 165 -2.86 -18.13 2.75
N HIS A 166 -3.45 -17.70 3.85
CA HIS A 166 -4.37 -16.57 3.92
C HIS A 166 -3.87 -15.53 4.93
N GLY A 167 -4.34 -14.28 4.79
CA GLY A 167 -3.94 -13.19 5.69
C GLY A 167 -3.95 -11.82 5.04
N THR A 168 -3.45 -10.86 5.81
CA THR A 168 -3.23 -9.46 5.40
C THR A 168 -1.78 -9.30 4.95
N HIS A 169 -1.61 -9.02 3.67
CA HIS A 169 -0.31 -8.85 3.00
C HIS A 169 -0.28 -7.53 2.23
N MET A 170 0.87 -7.23 1.65
CA MET A 170 1.10 -5.99 0.90
C MET A 170 1.87 -6.31 -0.38
N TYR A 171 1.96 -5.35 -1.30
CA TYR A 171 2.86 -5.43 -2.44
C TYR A 171 3.52 -4.07 -2.66
N HIS A 172 4.77 -4.09 -3.11
CA HIS A 172 5.57 -2.88 -3.36
C HIS A 172 6.73 -3.18 -4.32
N PRO A 173 7.34 -2.17 -4.92
CA PRO A 173 8.54 -2.36 -5.74
C PRO A 173 9.72 -2.90 -4.96
N HIS A 174 10.60 -3.62 -5.66
CA HIS A 174 11.88 -4.08 -5.12
C HIS A 174 12.98 -4.00 -6.20
N ALA A 175 13.00 -2.87 -6.91
CA ALA A 175 13.98 -2.47 -7.92
C ALA A 175 14.73 -1.21 -7.47
N ASP A 176 14.15 -0.03 -7.65
CA ASP A 176 14.52 1.21 -6.96
C ASP A 176 13.50 1.47 -5.84
N GLU A 177 13.58 0.65 -4.79
CA GLU A 177 12.61 0.66 -3.69
C GLU A 177 12.53 2.03 -3.01
N MET A 178 13.68 2.67 -2.77
CA MET A 178 13.75 3.96 -2.09
C MET A 178 12.95 5.03 -2.83
N VAL A 179 13.19 5.21 -4.14
CA VAL A 179 12.50 6.23 -4.92
C VAL A 179 11.03 5.84 -5.11
N GLN A 180 10.78 4.62 -5.60
CA GLN A 180 9.44 4.22 -6.04
C GLN A 180 8.45 4.16 -4.88
N MET A 181 8.87 3.70 -3.69
CA MET A 181 8.00 3.73 -2.51
C MET A 181 7.82 5.14 -1.98
N ALA A 182 8.87 5.97 -1.89
CA ALA A 182 8.77 7.34 -1.39
C ALA A 182 7.83 8.23 -2.22
N VAL A 183 7.65 7.91 -3.51
CA VAL A 183 6.70 8.60 -4.39
C VAL A 183 5.35 7.89 -4.53
N GLY A 184 5.09 6.83 -3.76
CA GLY A 184 3.74 6.31 -3.53
C GLY A 184 3.43 4.90 -4.04
N MET A 185 4.40 4.15 -4.57
CA MET A 185 4.13 2.83 -5.14
C MET A 185 4.05 1.73 -4.07
N MET A 186 2.83 1.38 -3.69
CA MET A 186 2.53 0.28 -2.76
C MET A 186 1.04 -0.04 -2.78
N GLY A 187 0.64 -1.22 -2.32
CA GLY A 187 -0.77 -1.57 -2.15
C GLY A 187 -0.99 -2.77 -1.24
N MET A 188 -2.25 -3.08 -0.96
CA MET A 188 -2.65 -4.20 -0.11
C MET A 188 -2.86 -5.46 -0.94
N PHE A 189 -2.50 -6.62 -0.39
CA PHE A 189 -2.85 -7.93 -0.92
C PHE A 189 -3.57 -8.72 0.17
N ILE A 190 -4.84 -9.04 -0.03
CA ILE A 190 -5.65 -9.73 0.97
C ILE A 190 -6.03 -11.10 0.44
N ILE A 191 -5.74 -12.12 1.25
CA ILE A 191 -6.08 -13.50 0.93
C ILE A 191 -7.05 -13.98 1.99
N HIS A 192 -8.27 -14.33 1.57
CA HIS A 192 -9.30 -14.87 2.45
C HIS A 192 -9.10 -16.37 2.68
N PRO A 193 -9.41 -16.89 3.88
CA PRO A 193 -9.35 -18.32 4.14
C PRO A 193 -10.36 -19.07 3.25
N LYS A 194 -9.93 -20.19 2.67
CA LYS A 194 -10.75 -20.99 1.74
C LYS A 194 -12.07 -21.47 2.36
N ASP A 195 -12.02 -21.85 3.62
CA ASP A 195 -13.15 -22.38 4.39
C ASP A 195 -13.96 -21.28 5.10
N GLY A 196 -13.63 -20.01 4.85
CA GLY A 196 -14.21 -18.86 5.52
C GLY A 196 -13.64 -18.62 6.91
N GLU A 197 -14.06 -17.53 7.53
CA GLU A 197 -13.71 -17.22 8.91
C GLU A 197 -14.56 -18.05 9.89
N PRO A 198 -13.98 -18.61 10.97
CA PRO A 198 -14.73 -19.37 11.97
C PRO A 198 -15.87 -18.54 12.60
N ASP A 199 -15.60 -17.25 12.80
CA ASP A 199 -16.59 -16.29 13.20
C ASP A 199 -16.73 -15.25 12.08
N ARG A 200 -17.96 -14.99 11.62
CA ARG A 200 -18.22 -14.05 10.53
C ARG A 200 -17.75 -12.63 10.89
N ILE A 201 -17.05 -12.00 9.96
CA ILE A 201 -16.76 -10.56 9.97
C ILE A 201 -17.86 -9.86 9.17
N ASP A 202 -18.51 -8.85 9.75
CA ASP A 202 -19.59 -8.11 9.08
C ASP A 202 -19.06 -6.95 8.25
N ARG A 203 -17.96 -6.34 8.70
CA ARG A 203 -17.24 -5.27 8.01
C ARG A 203 -15.75 -5.54 8.01
N ASP A 204 -15.13 -5.61 6.83
CA ASP A 204 -13.69 -5.79 6.70
C ASP A 204 -13.10 -4.57 5.99
N TYR A 205 -12.14 -3.91 6.64
CA TYR A 205 -11.54 -2.66 6.19
C TYR A 205 -10.03 -2.83 6.00
N ALA A 206 -9.47 -2.12 5.01
CA ALA A 206 -8.02 -2.08 4.80
C ALA A 206 -7.47 -0.66 4.83
N ILE A 207 -6.36 -0.51 5.56
CA ILE A 207 -5.59 0.71 5.70
C ILE A 207 -4.12 0.38 5.47
N LEU A 208 -3.48 1.11 4.57
CA LEU A 208 -2.05 1.10 4.37
C LEU A 208 -1.47 2.43 4.86
N LEU A 209 -0.55 2.35 5.81
CA LEU A 209 0.12 3.49 6.40
C LEU A 209 1.34 3.86 5.57
N HIS A 210 1.50 5.16 5.33
CA HIS A 210 2.66 5.69 4.63
C HIS A 210 3.02 7.10 5.12
N ASN A 211 4.26 7.50 4.88
CA ASN A 211 4.80 8.82 5.19
C ASN A 211 5.48 9.41 3.96
N TRP A 212 5.47 10.72 3.85
CA TRP A 212 5.95 11.45 2.68
C TRP A 212 6.81 12.62 3.13
N ALA A 213 7.79 12.95 2.30
CA ALA A 213 8.49 14.23 2.34
C ALA A 213 7.88 15.12 1.24
N LEU A 214 6.89 15.95 1.56
CA LEU A 214 6.18 16.79 0.61
C LEU A 214 6.24 18.25 1.06
N HIS A 215 7.35 18.89 0.72
CA HIS A 215 7.60 20.27 1.11
C HIS A 215 6.67 21.27 0.39
N PRO A 216 6.24 22.35 1.05
CA PRO A 216 5.41 23.37 0.43
C PRO A 216 6.01 23.93 -0.86
N GLY A 217 5.21 23.96 -1.92
CA GLY A 217 5.62 24.48 -3.23
C GLY A 217 6.34 23.47 -4.13
N THR A 218 6.59 22.25 -3.67
CA THR A 218 7.09 21.17 -4.54
C THR A 218 5.94 20.53 -5.31
N TYR A 219 6.28 19.93 -6.46
CA TYR A 219 5.32 19.20 -7.29
C TYR A 219 5.44 17.68 -7.11
N ARG A 220 6.40 17.19 -6.33
CA ARG A 220 6.65 15.76 -6.06
C ARG A 220 7.16 15.55 -4.64
N PRO A 221 6.90 14.36 -4.06
CA PRO A 221 7.60 13.93 -2.86
C PRO A 221 9.12 13.90 -3.09
N ASP A 222 9.90 14.22 -2.05
CA ASP A 222 11.36 14.17 -2.04
C ASP A 222 11.86 12.81 -1.53
N PRO A 223 12.38 11.93 -2.41
CA PRO A 223 12.90 10.63 -2.00
C PRO A 223 14.27 10.70 -1.31
N SER A 224 14.92 11.88 -1.25
CA SER A 224 16.23 12.05 -0.61
C SER A 224 16.15 12.18 0.91
N VAL A 225 14.96 12.41 1.45
CA VAL A 225 14.71 12.48 2.89
C VAL A 225 14.72 11.09 3.50
N MET A 226 15.60 10.87 4.49
CA MET A 226 15.75 9.56 5.13
C MET A 226 14.81 9.34 6.31
N VAL A 227 14.58 10.37 7.15
CA VAL A 227 13.81 10.24 8.39
C VAL A 227 12.90 11.42 8.72
N ASP A 228 13.14 12.58 8.10
CA ASP A 228 12.48 13.86 8.40
C ASP A 228 11.24 14.09 7.51
N PHE A 229 10.29 13.17 7.62
CA PHE A 229 9.04 13.26 6.87
C PHE A 229 8.12 14.31 7.49
N ASP A 230 7.27 14.92 6.66
CA ASP A 230 6.39 16.03 7.01
C ASP A 230 4.90 15.73 6.72
N LEU A 231 4.59 14.57 6.13
CA LEU A 231 3.19 14.15 5.91
C LEU A 231 2.97 12.67 6.22
N TRP A 232 1.90 12.35 6.95
CA TRP A 232 1.50 10.98 7.29
C TRP A 232 0.11 10.68 6.77
N THR A 233 -0.07 9.47 6.25
CA THR A 233 -1.27 9.12 5.52
C THR A 233 -1.82 7.77 5.92
N MET A 234 -3.15 7.67 5.84
CA MET A 234 -3.88 6.41 5.76
C MET A 234 -4.41 6.29 4.33
N ASN A 235 -4.02 5.25 3.60
CA ASN A 235 -4.33 5.08 2.18
C ASN A 235 -4.01 6.33 1.35
N SER A 236 -2.82 6.91 1.57
CA SER A 236 -2.32 8.13 0.91
C SER A 236 -3.24 9.35 1.06
N LYS A 237 -4.18 9.34 2.01
CA LYS A 237 -5.00 10.50 2.39
C LYS A 237 -4.61 11.02 3.75
N VAL A 238 -4.81 12.31 3.91
CA VAL A 238 -4.54 13.06 5.15
C VAL A 238 -5.86 13.59 5.69
N PHE A 239 -6.04 13.62 7.01
CA PHE A 239 -7.24 14.22 7.60
C PHE A 239 -7.36 15.69 7.19
N PRO A 240 -8.54 16.18 6.76
CA PRO A 240 -9.88 15.57 6.88
C PRO A 240 -10.36 14.75 5.67
N ALA A 241 -9.50 14.43 4.70
CA ALA A 241 -9.89 13.75 3.46
C ALA A 241 -10.01 12.21 3.56
N ILE A 242 -9.67 11.65 4.72
CA ILE A 242 -9.77 10.20 5.00
C ILE A 242 -11.24 9.81 5.14
N GLU A 243 -11.67 8.77 4.42
CA GLU A 243 -13.01 8.21 4.55
C GLU A 243 -13.27 7.61 5.94
N PRO A 244 -14.50 7.70 6.49
CA PRO A 244 -14.81 7.08 7.77
C PRO A 244 -14.98 5.56 7.67
N LEU A 245 -14.59 4.87 8.74
CA LEU A 245 -14.96 3.47 9.00
C LEU A 245 -16.42 3.43 9.48
N VAL A 246 -17.34 2.96 8.64
CA VAL A 246 -18.78 2.97 8.94
C VAL A 246 -19.28 1.56 9.27
N ALA A 247 -19.89 1.37 10.43
CA ALA A 247 -20.49 0.11 10.84
C ALA A 247 -21.80 0.35 11.59
N ARG A 248 -22.71 -0.61 11.53
CA ARG A 248 -23.91 -0.63 12.38
C ARG A 248 -23.52 -1.16 13.76
N THR A 249 -24.09 -0.58 14.82
CA THR A 249 -23.96 -1.11 16.19
C THR A 249 -24.23 -2.62 16.23
N GLY A 250 -23.32 -3.36 16.88
CA GLY A 250 -23.37 -4.81 16.99
C GLY A 250 -22.69 -5.58 15.85
N GLU A 251 -22.33 -4.94 14.74
CA GLU A 251 -21.52 -5.57 13.68
C GLU A 251 -20.10 -5.86 14.19
N ARG A 252 -19.57 -7.03 13.85
CA ARG A 252 -18.16 -7.35 14.06
C ARG A 252 -17.33 -6.74 12.94
N VAL A 253 -16.43 -5.85 13.31
CA VAL A 253 -15.57 -5.10 12.39
C VAL A 253 -14.15 -5.64 12.48
N ARG A 254 -13.52 -5.84 11.32
CA ARG A 254 -12.08 -6.05 11.17
C ARG A 254 -11.46 -4.85 10.49
N VAL A 255 -10.35 -4.36 11.01
CA VAL A 255 -9.50 -3.35 10.38
C VAL A 255 -8.12 -3.95 10.18
N ARG A 256 -7.74 -4.13 8.92
CA ARG A 256 -6.46 -4.67 8.45
C ARG A 256 -5.53 -3.50 8.19
N ILE A 257 -4.42 -3.45 8.90
CA ILE A 257 -3.49 -2.32 8.82
C ILE A 257 -2.13 -2.85 8.37
N GLY A 258 -1.66 -2.37 7.23
CA GLY A 258 -0.28 -2.58 6.77
C GLY A 258 0.55 -1.32 6.96
N ASN A 259 1.85 -1.48 7.17
CA ASN A 259 2.78 -0.36 7.27
C ASN A 259 4.01 -0.57 6.39
N LEU A 260 4.05 0.17 5.28
CA LEU A 260 5.21 0.27 4.39
C LEU A 260 5.89 1.65 4.48
N SER A 261 5.56 2.39 5.53
CA SER A 261 6.20 3.63 5.90
C SER A 261 7.56 3.34 6.57
N MET A 262 8.41 4.35 6.73
CA MET A 262 9.70 4.24 7.42
C MET A 262 9.60 4.50 8.93
N TRP A 263 8.38 4.60 9.46
CA TRP A 263 8.10 4.87 10.87
C TRP A 263 7.12 3.85 11.47
N ASN A 264 7.22 3.65 12.79
CA ASN A 264 6.24 2.87 13.54
C ASN A 264 5.01 3.72 13.86
N HIS A 265 3.83 3.11 13.82
CA HIS A 265 2.57 3.82 14.06
C HIS A 265 1.79 3.17 15.22
N PRO A 266 1.71 3.81 16.39
CA PRO A 266 0.79 3.38 17.44
C PRO A 266 -0.64 3.76 17.05
N ILE A 267 -1.42 2.83 16.51
CA ILE A 267 -2.80 3.07 16.09
C ILE A 267 -3.74 2.94 17.28
N HIS A 268 -4.43 4.03 17.60
CA HIS A 268 -5.37 4.14 18.72
C HIS A 268 -6.81 4.26 18.21
N MET A 269 -7.74 3.64 18.94
CA MET A 269 -9.16 3.69 18.64
C MET A 269 -9.97 4.03 19.90
N HIS A 270 -10.84 5.02 19.78
CA HIS A 270 -11.75 5.42 20.85
C HIS A 270 -13.00 4.53 20.88
N GLY A 271 -13.73 4.57 22.00
CA GLY A 271 -15.07 3.97 22.15
C GLY A 271 -15.10 2.46 22.38
N VAL A 272 -14.11 1.72 21.90
CA VAL A 272 -14.04 0.26 22.03
C VAL A 272 -12.65 -0.21 22.44
N GLN A 273 -12.60 -1.38 23.08
CA GLN A 273 -11.39 -2.20 23.10
C GLN A 273 -11.45 -3.13 21.88
N PHE A 274 -10.30 -3.38 21.27
CA PHE A 274 -10.18 -4.31 20.15
C PHE A 274 -9.26 -5.47 20.51
N SER A 275 -9.41 -6.58 19.81
CA SER A 275 -8.46 -7.70 19.85
C SER A 275 -7.50 -7.60 18.68
N VAL A 276 -6.20 -7.72 18.93
CA VAL A 276 -5.20 -7.96 17.88
C VAL A 276 -5.23 -9.45 17.55
N THR A 277 -5.60 -9.78 16.31
CA THR A 277 -5.97 -11.16 15.91
C THR A 277 -5.01 -11.83 14.93
N GLY A 278 -4.04 -11.10 14.40
CA GLY A 278 -3.07 -11.62 13.44
C GLY A 278 -1.97 -10.62 13.12
N SER A 279 -0.97 -11.10 12.38
CA SER A 279 0.13 -10.29 11.84
C SER A 279 0.40 -10.62 10.37
N ASP A 280 1.54 -10.12 9.87
CA ASP A 280 2.19 -10.49 8.60
C ASP A 280 2.38 -12.00 8.40
N GLY A 281 2.42 -12.78 9.49
CA GLY A 281 2.42 -14.25 9.49
C GLY A 281 1.03 -14.90 9.40
N GLY A 282 -0.04 -14.12 9.26
CA GLY A 282 -1.42 -14.59 9.19
C GLY A 282 -2.17 -14.51 10.53
N ARG A 283 -3.35 -15.16 10.57
CA ARG A 283 -4.27 -15.14 11.72
C ARG A 283 -3.72 -15.99 12.87
N TRP A 284 -3.74 -15.46 14.08
CA TRP A 284 -3.33 -16.19 15.27
C TRP A 284 -4.44 -17.07 15.82
N ALA A 285 -4.07 -18.15 16.49
CA ALA A 285 -5.00 -18.94 17.28
C ALA A 285 -5.72 -18.05 18.31
N LYS A 286 -7.03 -18.27 18.53
CA LYS A 286 -7.88 -17.39 19.35
C LYS A 286 -7.36 -17.16 20.78
N GLY A 287 -6.67 -18.13 21.36
CA GLY A 287 -6.05 -18.00 22.69
C GLY A 287 -4.83 -17.08 22.74
N LEU A 288 -4.31 -16.63 21.60
CA LEU A 288 -3.19 -15.69 21.48
C LEU A 288 -3.66 -14.26 21.19
N TRP A 289 -4.97 -14.03 21.08
CA TRP A 289 -5.49 -12.70 20.81
C TRP A 289 -5.27 -11.80 22.02
N ARG A 290 -4.85 -10.56 21.75
CA ARG A 290 -4.49 -9.59 22.78
C ARG A 290 -5.50 -8.45 22.77
N PRO A 291 -6.21 -8.18 23.88
CA PRO A 291 -7.07 -7.01 23.98
C PRO A 291 -6.22 -5.76 24.14
N GLU A 292 -6.46 -4.75 23.32
CA GLU A 292 -5.74 -3.49 23.29
C GLU A 292 -6.69 -2.31 23.04
N THR A 293 -6.20 -1.11 23.32
CA THR A 293 -6.79 0.16 22.82
C THR A 293 -5.85 0.89 21.87
N THR A 294 -4.58 0.49 21.84
CA THR A 294 -3.55 1.02 20.95
C THR A 294 -2.63 -0.14 20.55
N GLU A 295 -2.37 -0.33 19.26
CA GLU A 295 -1.42 -1.33 18.76
C GLU A 295 -0.35 -0.64 17.91
N ILE A 296 0.91 -1.00 18.14
CA ILE A 296 2.02 -0.55 17.31
C ILE A 296 2.05 -1.39 16.03
N VAL A 297 1.89 -0.74 14.89
CA VAL A 297 2.13 -1.32 13.58
C VAL A 297 3.54 -0.93 13.14
N GLY A 298 4.48 -1.87 13.24
CA GLY A 298 5.88 -1.64 12.90
C GLY A 298 6.12 -1.59 11.38
N VAL A 299 7.27 -1.06 10.98
CA VAL A 299 7.69 -1.04 9.56
C VAL A 299 7.74 -2.47 9.00
N GLY A 300 7.11 -2.68 7.84
CA GLY A 300 6.97 -3.98 7.17
C GLY A 300 5.92 -4.89 7.80
N GLN A 301 5.27 -4.50 8.90
CA GLN A 301 4.31 -5.36 9.58
C GLN A 301 2.88 -5.10 9.11
N THR A 302 2.05 -6.12 9.25
CA THR A 302 0.59 -5.97 9.25
C THR A 302 0.01 -6.33 10.62
N ARG A 303 -1.17 -5.77 10.93
CA ARG A 303 -1.98 -6.08 12.11
C ARG A 303 -3.45 -6.11 11.75
N ASP A 304 -4.15 -7.13 12.24
CA ASP A 304 -5.60 -7.25 12.11
C ASP A 304 -6.28 -6.97 13.45
N LEU A 305 -7.04 -5.88 13.51
CA LEU A 305 -7.77 -5.44 14.70
C LEU A 305 -9.23 -5.82 14.57
N GLU A 306 -9.81 -6.46 15.59
CA GLU A 306 -11.22 -6.85 15.59
C GLU A 306 -11.96 -6.34 16.82
N PHE A 307 -13.18 -5.82 16.60
CA PHE A 307 -14.05 -5.31 17.65
C PHE A 307 -15.53 -5.43 17.26
N VAL A 308 -16.42 -5.21 18.24
CA VAL A 308 -17.86 -5.09 17.99
C VAL A 308 -18.22 -3.61 18.04
N ALA A 309 -18.86 -3.11 16.99
CA ALA A 309 -19.21 -1.70 16.86
C ALA A 309 -20.22 -1.26 17.93
N VAL A 310 -19.98 -0.09 18.54
CA VAL A 310 -20.85 0.57 19.52
C VAL A 310 -21.36 1.90 18.95
N PRO A 311 -22.52 2.43 19.41
CA PRO A 311 -23.05 3.67 18.85
C PRO A 311 -22.15 4.87 19.20
N GLY A 312 -21.96 5.78 18.24
CA GLY A 312 -21.20 7.03 18.40
C GLY A 312 -20.22 7.27 17.26
N ASP A 313 -19.70 8.50 17.19
CA ASP A 313 -18.60 8.88 16.30
C ASP A 313 -17.30 8.81 17.11
N TRP A 314 -16.43 7.86 16.76
CA TRP A 314 -15.22 7.57 17.51
C TRP A 314 -13.98 7.85 16.67
N ALA A 315 -13.00 8.53 17.26
CA ALA A 315 -11.73 8.79 16.59
C ALA A 315 -10.91 7.50 16.42
N PHE A 316 -10.25 7.40 15.28
CA PHE A 316 -9.28 6.36 14.94
C PHE A 316 -8.07 7.05 14.33
N HIS A 317 -6.91 6.98 14.99
CA HIS A 317 -5.74 7.77 14.58
C HIS A 317 -4.43 7.15 15.05
N CYS A 318 -3.32 7.59 14.44
CA CYS A 318 -1.99 7.35 14.98
C CYS A 318 -1.80 8.21 16.24
N HIS A 319 -1.27 7.63 17.31
CA HIS A 319 -1.10 8.28 18.61
C HIS A 319 0.30 8.90 18.79
N MET A 320 1.08 9.00 17.71
CA MET A 320 2.27 9.84 17.66
C MET A 320 1.82 11.26 17.30
N SER A 321 1.89 12.22 18.24
CA SER A 321 1.35 13.58 18.02
C SER A 321 1.88 14.24 16.77
N HIS A 322 3.16 14.02 16.44
CA HIS A 322 3.77 14.48 15.20
C HIS A 322 3.00 14.01 13.94
N HIS A 323 2.51 12.77 13.94
CA HIS A 323 1.83 12.18 12.78
C HIS A 323 0.39 12.72 12.62
N THR A 324 -0.17 13.35 13.65
CA THR A 324 -1.52 13.94 13.60
C THR A 324 -1.53 15.43 13.24
N MET A 325 -0.36 16.04 13.04
CA MET A 325 -0.22 17.50 12.89
C MET A 325 -0.09 17.99 11.44
N ASN A 326 -0.33 17.15 10.43
CA ASN A 326 -0.14 17.47 9.00
C ASN A 326 1.26 18.09 8.75
N ALA A 327 1.44 18.87 7.69
CA ALA A 327 2.72 19.50 7.36
C ALA A 327 3.17 20.45 8.48
N MET A 328 4.10 19.98 9.31
CA MET A 328 4.77 20.78 10.33
C MET A 328 5.96 21.48 9.70
N GLY A 329 5.97 22.83 9.76
CA GLY A 329 7.11 23.61 9.29
C GLY A 329 8.28 23.49 10.26
N HIS A 330 9.26 22.64 9.97
CA HIS A 330 10.44 22.46 10.81
C HIS A 330 11.43 23.64 10.77
N GLU A 331 11.28 24.54 9.80
CA GLU A 331 12.17 25.70 9.59
C GLU A 331 11.57 27.05 10.04
N ILE A 332 10.37 27.05 10.62
CA ILE A 332 9.75 28.27 11.14
C ILE A 332 10.20 28.46 12.59
N PRO A 333 10.81 29.61 12.95
CA PRO A 333 11.19 29.89 14.34
C PRO A 333 9.98 29.81 15.27
N ASN A 334 10.19 29.27 16.48
CA ASN A 334 9.14 29.21 17.50
C ASN A 334 8.71 30.63 17.91
N THR A 335 7.45 30.97 17.62
CA THR A 335 6.84 32.27 17.93
C THR A 335 6.05 32.29 19.24
N ILE A 336 6.06 31.18 20.01
CA ILE A 336 5.38 31.10 21.32
C ILE A 336 5.97 32.14 22.28
N GLY A 337 5.08 33.01 22.79
CA GLY A 337 5.42 34.12 23.66
C GLY A 337 5.94 35.38 22.94
N VAL A 338 6.00 35.38 21.60
CA VAL A 338 6.36 36.57 20.81
C VAL A 338 5.11 37.37 20.50
N ASP A 339 5.08 38.64 20.90
CA ASP A 339 4.04 39.58 20.48
C ASP A 339 4.22 39.90 18.99
N GLN A 340 3.30 39.40 18.17
CA GLN A 340 3.30 39.59 16.72
C GLN A 340 2.40 40.77 16.28
N SER A 341 1.85 41.52 17.24
CA SER A 341 1.00 42.68 16.96
C SER A 341 1.74 43.75 16.14
N GLY A 342 1.09 44.27 15.10
CA GLY A 342 1.67 45.24 14.17
C GLY A 342 2.56 44.66 13.06
N VAL A 343 3.21 43.50 13.29
CA VAL A 343 4.02 42.82 12.26
C VAL A 343 3.14 42.08 11.25
N GLU A 344 2.04 41.48 11.71
CA GLU A 344 1.07 40.77 10.86
C GLU A 344 0.55 41.65 9.71
N ALA A 345 0.26 42.93 10.00
CA ALA A 345 -0.25 43.87 9.01
C ALA A 345 0.77 44.17 7.90
N GLU A 346 2.06 44.17 8.20
CA GLU A 346 3.13 44.33 7.21
C GLU A 346 3.32 43.05 6.39
N ILE A 347 3.30 41.87 7.04
CA ILE A 347 3.44 40.58 6.34
C ILE A 347 2.25 40.34 5.39
N ARG A 348 1.02 40.66 5.80
CA ARG A 348 -0.18 40.53 4.95
C ARG A 348 -0.13 41.34 3.66
N LYS A 349 0.66 42.43 3.61
CA LYS A 349 0.88 43.19 2.36
C LYS A 349 1.68 42.40 1.33
N LEU A 350 2.54 41.48 1.79
CA LEU A 350 3.39 40.64 0.94
C LEU A 350 2.79 39.24 0.71
N LEU A 351 2.10 38.70 1.71
CA LEU A 351 1.47 37.39 1.72
C LEU A 351 -0.02 37.52 2.12
N PRO A 352 -0.91 37.78 1.14
CA PRO A 352 -2.35 37.86 1.39
C PRO A 352 -2.86 36.53 1.94
N GLY A 353 -3.37 36.54 3.18
CA GLY A 353 -3.83 35.34 3.89
C GLY A 353 -2.93 34.90 5.06
N TYR A 354 -1.79 35.56 5.28
CA TYR A 354 -0.99 35.34 6.48
C TYR A 354 -1.82 35.61 7.75
N MET A 355 -1.79 34.69 8.71
CA MET A 355 -2.31 34.88 10.06
C MET A 355 -1.15 34.70 11.01
N ALA A 356 -0.97 35.62 11.96
CA ALA A 356 0.02 35.43 13.01
C ALA A 356 -0.41 34.22 13.85
N MET A 357 0.45 33.20 13.91
CA MET A 357 0.16 31.94 14.62
C MET A 357 1.07 31.81 15.84
N GLY A 358 0.52 31.21 16.90
CA GLY A 358 1.30 30.65 18.00
C GLY A 358 1.85 31.67 18.98
N GLN A 359 1.18 32.80 19.25
CA GLN A 359 1.59 33.73 20.31
C GLN A 359 1.34 33.13 21.71
N GLY A 360 0.15 32.57 21.92
CA GLY A 360 -0.29 31.84 23.12
C GLY A 360 -0.46 30.33 22.91
N GLY A 361 -0.20 29.85 21.69
CA GLY A 361 -0.24 28.43 21.31
C GLY A 361 -1.27 28.14 20.20
N MET A 362 -1.41 26.87 19.79
CA MET A 362 -2.27 26.50 18.64
C MET A 362 -3.78 26.59 18.93
N ALA A 363 -4.19 26.76 20.20
CA ALA A 363 -5.58 26.95 20.58
C ALA A 363 -6.17 28.30 20.11
N GLU A 364 -5.32 29.26 19.72
CA GLU A 364 -5.74 30.56 19.20
C GLU A 364 -6.50 30.47 17.85
N HIS A 365 -6.51 29.30 17.23
CA HIS A 365 -7.03 29.08 15.88
C HIS A 365 -8.10 27.97 15.80
N GLN A 366 -8.60 27.49 16.95
CA GLN A 366 -9.67 26.51 17.03
C GLN A 366 -11.06 27.14 16.99
#